data_AF-A0A2R5G327-F1
#
_entry.id   AF-A0A2R5G327-F1
#
_cell.length_a   1.000
_cell.length_b   1.000
_cell.length_c   1.000
_cell.angle_alpha   90.00
_cell.angle_beta   90.00
_cell.angle_gamma   90.00
#
_symmetry.space_group_name_H-M   'P 1'
#
loop_
_entity.id
_entity.type
_entity.pdbx_description
1 polymer ?
#
loop_
_entity_poly.entity_id
_entity_poly.type
_entity_poly.pdbx_seq_one_letter_code
_entity_poly.pdbx_strand_id
1 'polypeptide(L)'
;MGFFVRTIPLRKRRAKLHKHLIELMQRCASGDPAGVQSAVKKIDPFDKLSGNARELETMVQNFVETAVRMACSSRQLAVLRPLCEASHWTFEVQVGEDRRSFCDRILDVVLVCALSHVNIAGVRLVLSYEDWRPRAHHQFILVACRCNKVDIIQELLGDKRMRGVANQKQWIAAALESARNMRMESLRAIVNAKVLPDNSVGEGAIVMSACAKGQTGLVSELLADPNMPVKTLGLGALHIAASKGHVETMRILLDDARIRPESDGWKALDSAAVGGHLLATVELLERMRKSGSAQAARTRALRAASAWPRSYLAMEAILDAEDHRGGELDTLGLECMARVCGWDLDTPDISAIQASGLVRRFAESALSQDFVDLLGPDLVLWAIRAEDVELLQLLLAHDAVQLYGRDAEDALSSACASETTYTESEYG
;
A
#
# COMPACT_ATOMS: atom_id res chain seq x y z
N MET A 1 -4.79 36.80 -67.41
CA MET A 1 -4.26 35.60 -66.72
C MET A 1 -4.84 35.55 -65.32
N GLY A 2 -5.89 34.74 -65.10
CA GLY A 2 -6.44 34.48 -63.77
C GLY A 2 -6.37 32.98 -63.51
N PHE A 3 -5.41 32.54 -62.70
CA PHE A 3 -5.21 31.14 -62.37
C PHE A 3 -6.43 30.60 -61.59
N PHE A 4 -7.24 29.78 -62.24
CA PHE A 4 -8.24 28.92 -61.60
C PHE A 4 -7.50 27.89 -60.74
N VAL A 5 -7.34 28.14 -59.44
CA VAL A 5 -6.89 27.12 -58.49
C VAL A 5 -8.02 26.10 -58.35
N ARG A 6 -7.90 24.95 -59.03
CA ARG A 6 -8.84 23.83 -58.91
C ARG A 6 -8.79 23.30 -57.47
N THR A 7 -9.77 23.67 -56.66
CA THR A 7 -9.98 23.08 -55.33
C THR A 7 -10.34 21.59 -55.49
N ILE A 8 -9.38 20.70 -55.21
CA ILE A 8 -9.61 19.25 -55.15
C ILE A 8 -10.78 18.95 -54.17
N PRO A 9 -11.73 18.05 -54.49
CA PRO A 9 -12.82 17.69 -53.57
C PRO A 9 -12.30 17.09 -52.26
N LEU A 10 -12.87 17.49 -51.11
CA LEU A 10 -12.46 17.05 -49.76
C LEU A 10 -12.34 15.53 -49.60
N ARG A 11 -13.24 14.74 -50.21
CA ARG A 11 -13.17 13.27 -50.18
C ARG A 11 -11.89 12.71 -50.81
N LYS A 12 -11.46 13.26 -51.96
CA LYS A 12 -10.22 12.83 -52.64
C LYS A 12 -8.97 13.25 -51.86
N ARG A 13 -9.02 14.42 -51.19
CA ARG A 13 -7.95 14.89 -50.29
C ARG A 13 -7.79 13.97 -49.08
N ARG A 14 -8.90 13.65 -48.40
CA ARG A 14 -8.91 12.73 -47.25
C ARG A 14 -8.37 11.34 -47.64
N ALA A 15 -8.75 10.81 -48.80
CA ALA A 15 -8.23 9.53 -49.28
C ALA A 15 -6.72 9.56 -49.55
N LYS A 16 -6.21 10.64 -50.16
CA LYS A 16 -4.77 10.83 -50.41
C LYS A 16 -3.98 10.95 -49.10
N LEU A 17 -4.46 11.78 -48.17
CA LEU A 17 -3.87 11.94 -46.84
C LEU A 17 -3.86 10.61 -46.09
N HIS A 18 -4.98 9.88 -46.09
CA HIS A 18 -5.09 8.59 -45.44
C HIS A 18 -4.08 7.56 -46.01
N LYS A 19 -3.85 7.55 -47.33
CA LYS A 19 -2.84 6.71 -47.96
C LYS A 19 -1.42 7.06 -47.49
N HIS A 20 -1.07 8.35 -47.41
CA HIS A 20 0.23 8.77 -46.88
C HIS A 20 0.39 8.44 -45.39
N LEU A 21 -0.67 8.56 -44.59
CA LEU A 21 -0.66 8.18 -43.16
C LEU A 21 -0.48 6.66 -42.98
N ILE A 22 -1.07 5.84 -43.84
CA ILE A 22 -0.84 4.38 -43.83
C ILE A 22 0.61 4.07 -44.24
N GLU A 23 1.14 4.72 -45.28
CA GLU A 23 2.55 4.58 -45.68
C GLU A 23 3.49 4.94 -44.52
N LEU A 24 3.20 6.03 -43.80
CA LEU A 24 3.95 6.43 -42.60
C LEU A 24 3.94 5.34 -41.53
N MET A 25 2.77 4.78 -41.21
CA MET A 25 2.66 3.71 -40.22
C MET A 25 3.48 2.48 -40.62
N GLN A 26 3.42 2.05 -41.88
CA GLN A 26 4.19 0.92 -42.39
C GLN A 26 5.71 1.14 -42.24
N ARG A 27 6.19 2.37 -42.54
CA ARG A 27 7.61 2.73 -42.38
C ARG A 27 8.05 2.81 -40.93
N CYS A 28 7.15 3.25 -40.03
CA CYS A 28 7.40 3.22 -38.59
C CYS A 28 7.50 1.77 -38.06
N ALA A 29 6.66 0.87 -38.57
CA ALA A 29 6.71 -0.55 -38.21
C ALA A 29 8.00 -1.23 -38.73
N SER A 30 8.46 -0.88 -39.93
CA SER A 30 9.69 -1.44 -40.50
C SER A 30 10.98 -0.85 -39.93
N GLY A 31 10.90 0.23 -39.14
CA GLY A 31 12.08 0.85 -38.52
C GLY A 31 12.98 1.64 -39.48
N ASP A 32 12.44 2.16 -40.58
CA ASP A 32 13.19 2.88 -41.63
C ASP A 32 13.15 4.41 -41.41
N PRO A 33 14.21 5.05 -40.85
CA PRO A 33 14.17 6.48 -40.50
C PRO A 33 14.10 7.39 -41.71
N ALA A 34 14.80 7.03 -42.80
CA ALA A 34 14.81 7.81 -44.04
C ALA A 34 13.46 7.72 -44.76
N GLY A 35 12.86 6.53 -44.78
CA GLY A 35 11.50 6.32 -45.30
C GLY A 35 10.46 7.11 -44.52
N VAL A 36 10.58 7.15 -43.19
CA VAL A 36 9.71 7.98 -42.34
C VAL A 36 9.89 9.47 -42.66
N GLN A 37 11.13 9.97 -42.75
CA GLN A 37 11.37 11.39 -43.09
C GLN A 37 10.74 11.78 -44.44
N SER A 38 10.84 10.89 -45.44
CA SER A 38 10.19 11.07 -46.75
C SER A 38 8.67 11.04 -46.66
N ALA A 39 8.10 10.07 -45.94
CA ALA A 39 6.65 9.94 -45.76
C ALA A 39 6.05 11.15 -45.03
N VAL A 40 6.74 11.63 -44.00
CA VAL A 40 6.35 12.82 -43.22
C VAL A 40 6.29 14.05 -44.11
N LYS A 41 7.29 14.28 -44.99
CA LYS A 41 7.26 15.38 -45.99
C LYS A 41 6.07 15.32 -46.96
N LYS A 42 5.45 14.16 -47.19
CA LYS A 42 4.25 14.00 -48.06
C LYS A 42 2.95 14.33 -47.34
N ILE A 43 2.98 14.52 -46.02
CA ILE A 43 1.83 14.85 -45.19
C ILE A 43 1.74 16.37 -45.10
N ASP A 44 0.93 16.95 -45.97
CA ASP A 44 0.58 18.37 -45.91
C ASP A 44 -0.91 18.52 -45.56
N PRO A 45 -1.23 18.96 -44.32
CA PRO A 45 -2.61 19.20 -43.92
C PRO A 45 -3.16 20.55 -44.43
N PHE A 46 -2.33 21.46 -44.94
CA PHE A 46 -2.72 22.85 -45.22
C PHE A 46 -2.83 23.19 -46.71
N ASP A 47 -4.06 23.48 -47.14
CA ASP A 47 -4.32 24.56 -48.08
C ASP A 47 -4.82 25.73 -47.22
N LYS A 48 -4.22 26.93 -47.34
CA LYS A 48 -4.52 28.15 -46.56
C LYS A 48 -5.98 28.67 -46.64
N LEU A 49 -6.93 27.89 -47.15
CA LEU A 49 -8.22 28.35 -47.68
C LEU A 49 -9.46 27.53 -47.24
N SER A 50 -9.41 26.58 -46.30
CA SER A 50 -10.59 25.76 -45.97
C SER A 50 -10.99 25.72 -44.49
N GLY A 51 -12.27 25.96 -44.21
CA GLY A 51 -12.89 25.88 -42.87
C GLY A 51 -12.96 24.48 -42.24
N ASN A 52 -12.38 23.46 -42.88
CA ASN A 52 -12.39 22.05 -42.43
C ASN A 52 -11.01 21.57 -41.92
N ALA A 53 -10.09 22.50 -41.62
CA ALA A 53 -8.73 22.19 -41.17
C ALA A 53 -8.70 21.32 -39.89
N ARG A 54 -9.59 21.57 -38.93
CA ARG A 54 -9.63 20.87 -37.63
C ARG A 54 -9.86 19.36 -37.73
N GLU A 55 -10.70 18.89 -38.64
CA GLU A 55 -10.97 17.44 -38.79
C GLU A 55 -9.75 16.70 -39.35
N LEU A 56 -9.08 17.29 -40.34
CA LEU A 56 -7.88 16.73 -40.94
C LEU A 56 -6.70 16.79 -39.98
N GLU A 57 -6.56 17.87 -39.21
CA GLU A 57 -5.60 17.98 -38.11
C GLU A 57 -5.79 16.86 -37.08
N THR A 58 -7.03 16.64 -36.61
CA THR A 58 -7.33 15.58 -35.64
C THR A 58 -6.99 14.19 -36.19
N MET A 59 -7.25 13.95 -37.48
CA MET A 59 -6.86 12.70 -38.14
C MET A 59 -5.34 12.50 -38.16
N VAL A 60 -4.58 13.52 -38.55
CA VAL A 60 -3.10 13.46 -38.55
C VAL A 60 -2.59 13.22 -37.13
N GLN A 61 -3.12 13.94 -36.13
CA GLN A 61 -2.76 13.76 -34.72
C GLN A 61 -2.92 12.32 -34.27
N ASN A 62 -4.10 11.73 -34.48
CA ASN A 62 -4.39 10.36 -34.05
C ASN A 62 -3.51 9.31 -34.77
N PHE A 63 -3.29 9.46 -36.07
CA PHE A 63 -2.45 8.53 -36.84
C PHE A 63 -0.98 8.61 -36.43
N VAL A 64 -0.45 9.82 -36.24
CA VAL A 64 0.95 9.99 -35.82
C VAL A 64 1.14 9.49 -34.40
N GLU A 65 0.23 9.77 -33.46
CA GLU A 65 0.29 9.19 -32.11
C GLU A 65 0.29 7.64 -32.18
N THR A 66 -0.54 7.06 -33.04
CA THR A 66 -0.60 5.61 -33.23
C THR A 66 0.70 5.06 -33.82
N ALA A 67 1.29 5.76 -34.79
CA ALA A 67 2.58 5.40 -35.39
C ALA A 67 3.71 5.44 -34.36
N VAL A 68 3.74 6.45 -33.47
CA VAL A 68 4.69 6.56 -32.36
C VAL A 68 4.53 5.40 -31.38
N ARG A 69 3.30 5.09 -30.97
CA ARG A 69 3.01 3.95 -30.07
C ARG A 69 3.52 2.64 -30.69
N MET A 70 3.26 2.42 -31.98
CA MET A 70 3.71 1.22 -32.70
C MET A 70 5.24 1.16 -32.87
N ALA A 71 5.89 2.29 -33.13
CA ALA A 71 7.36 2.36 -33.19
C ALA A 71 7.98 2.01 -31.83
N CYS A 72 7.42 2.55 -30.74
CA CYS A 72 7.87 2.26 -29.38
C CYS A 72 7.65 0.79 -29.00
N SER A 73 6.48 0.21 -29.29
CA SER A 73 6.18 -1.20 -29.00
C SER A 73 7.09 -2.15 -29.80
N SER A 74 7.50 -1.73 -31.01
CA SER A 74 8.40 -2.49 -31.88
C SER A 74 9.88 -2.19 -31.64
N ARG A 75 10.21 -1.36 -30.62
CA ARG A 75 11.57 -0.92 -30.26
C ARG A 75 12.33 -0.20 -31.40
N GLN A 76 11.62 0.36 -32.37
CA GLN A 76 12.19 1.09 -33.50
C GLN A 76 12.42 2.56 -33.14
N LEU A 77 13.44 2.85 -32.34
CA LEU A 77 13.67 4.22 -31.83
C LEU A 77 14.25 5.18 -32.87
N ALA A 78 14.92 4.63 -33.88
CA ALA A 78 15.53 5.42 -34.94
C ALA A 78 14.49 6.23 -35.75
N VAL A 79 13.23 5.76 -35.80
CA VAL A 79 12.15 6.47 -36.50
C VAL A 79 11.52 7.61 -35.69
N LEU A 80 11.77 7.67 -34.37
CA LEU A 80 11.14 8.66 -33.49
C LEU A 80 11.68 10.07 -33.73
N ARG A 81 12.99 10.21 -33.99
CA ARG A 81 13.61 11.51 -34.27
C ARG A 81 13.05 12.16 -35.56
N PRO A 82 13.00 11.45 -36.71
CA PRO A 82 12.36 11.97 -37.92
C PRO A 82 10.89 12.36 -37.77
N LEU A 83 10.15 11.67 -36.88
CA LEU A 83 8.80 12.07 -36.52
C LEU A 83 8.85 13.42 -35.78
N CYS A 84 9.60 13.51 -34.68
CA CYS A 84 9.62 14.71 -33.83
C CYS A 84 10.18 15.98 -34.52
N GLU A 85 11.12 15.83 -35.46
CA GLU A 85 11.77 16.95 -36.17
C GLU A 85 11.00 17.43 -37.42
N ALA A 86 9.76 16.98 -37.61
CA ALA A 86 8.94 17.33 -38.76
C ALA A 86 8.57 18.82 -38.78
N SER A 87 9.25 19.59 -39.66
CA SER A 87 9.14 21.05 -39.76
C SER A 87 7.74 21.63 -40.04
N HIS A 88 6.77 20.80 -40.44
CA HIS A 88 5.40 21.18 -40.79
C HIS A 88 4.39 20.89 -39.67
N TRP A 89 4.85 20.44 -38.50
CA TRP A 89 4.03 20.28 -37.30
C TRP A 89 3.75 21.62 -36.60
N THR A 90 3.45 22.66 -37.37
CA THR A 90 3.30 24.06 -36.92
C THR A 90 1.93 24.34 -36.31
N PHE A 91 1.07 23.35 -36.15
CA PHE A 91 -0.26 23.54 -35.58
C PHE A 91 -0.21 23.55 -34.05
N GLU A 92 -0.81 24.59 -33.47
CA GLU A 92 -1.01 24.69 -32.03
C GLU A 92 -2.18 23.81 -31.61
N VAL A 93 -1.95 22.92 -30.64
CA VAL A 93 -3.01 22.15 -30.01
C VAL A 93 -3.53 22.98 -28.84
N GLN A 94 -4.76 23.48 -28.96
CA GLN A 94 -5.42 24.15 -27.84
C GLN A 94 -5.88 23.10 -26.83
N VAL A 95 -5.29 23.11 -25.63
CA VAL A 95 -5.68 22.24 -24.52
C VAL A 95 -6.02 23.13 -23.32
N GLY A 96 -7.31 23.48 -23.18
CA GLY A 96 -7.73 24.47 -22.18
C GLY A 96 -7.24 25.88 -22.57
N GLU A 97 -6.57 26.56 -21.65
CA GLU A 97 -6.02 27.92 -21.84
C GLU A 97 -4.59 27.93 -22.42
N ASP A 98 -3.87 26.79 -22.38
CA ASP A 98 -2.50 26.67 -22.90
C ASP A 98 -2.48 26.32 -24.41
N ARG A 99 -1.73 27.12 -25.18
CA ARG A 99 -1.32 26.78 -26.56
C ARG A 99 -0.01 26.00 -26.53
N ARG A 100 -0.01 24.77 -27.03
CA ARG A 100 1.17 23.89 -27.08
C ARG A 100 1.46 23.47 -28.50
N SER A 101 2.73 23.17 -28.77
CA SER A 101 3.12 22.62 -30.06
C SER A 101 2.60 21.19 -30.19
N PHE A 102 2.28 20.77 -31.41
CA PHE A 102 2.02 19.36 -31.67
C PHE A 102 3.23 18.46 -31.36
N CYS A 103 4.45 19.01 -31.49
CA CYS A 103 5.67 18.33 -31.09
C CYS A 103 5.67 17.96 -29.59
N ASP A 104 5.24 18.87 -28.70
CA ASP A 104 5.15 18.57 -27.25
C ASP A 104 4.23 17.39 -26.99
N ARG A 105 3.08 17.34 -27.68
CA ARG A 105 2.12 16.24 -27.55
C ARG A 105 2.73 14.91 -27.97
N ILE A 106 3.54 14.91 -29.02
CA ILE A 106 4.19 13.70 -29.50
C ILE A 106 5.31 13.25 -28.57
N LEU A 107 6.10 14.19 -28.07
CA LEU A 107 7.14 13.91 -27.08
C LEU A 107 6.53 13.34 -25.78
N ASP A 108 5.36 13.82 -25.35
CA ASP A 108 4.62 13.23 -24.23
C ASP A 108 4.24 11.76 -24.50
N VAL A 109 3.74 11.44 -25.70
CA VAL A 109 3.38 10.06 -26.09
C VAL A 109 4.62 9.17 -26.17
N VAL A 110 5.72 9.67 -26.75
CA VAL A 110 7.01 8.97 -26.77
C VAL A 110 7.45 8.65 -25.35
N LEU A 111 7.34 9.62 -24.44
CA LEU A 111 7.75 9.43 -23.05
C LEU A 111 6.87 8.39 -22.34
N VAL A 112 5.54 8.44 -22.46
CA VAL A 112 4.66 7.40 -21.88
C VAL A 112 5.08 6.02 -22.38
N CYS A 113 5.22 5.86 -23.69
CA CYS A 113 5.57 4.57 -24.28
C CYS A 113 6.97 4.11 -23.87
N ALA A 114 7.93 5.02 -23.82
CA ALA A 114 9.29 4.72 -23.38
C ALA A 114 9.29 4.24 -21.92
N LEU A 115 8.50 4.86 -21.05
CA LEU A 115 8.35 4.42 -19.66
C LEU A 115 7.66 3.05 -19.57
N SER A 116 6.54 2.85 -20.26
CA SER A 116 5.82 1.56 -20.25
C SER A 116 6.64 0.39 -20.80
N HIS A 117 7.52 0.64 -21.75
CA HIS A 117 8.40 -0.38 -22.33
C HIS A 117 9.81 -0.40 -21.73
N VAL A 118 10.06 0.37 -20.66
CA VAL A 118 11.35 0.44 -19.95
C VAL A 118 12.51 0.77 -20.89
N ASN A 119 12.33 1.82 -21.69
CA ASN A 119 13.24 2.19 -22.75
C ASN A 119 13.94 3.51 -22.43
N ILE A 120 15.15 3.41 -21.88
CA ILE A 120 15.96 4.57 -21.52
C ILE A 120 16.35 5.44 -22.72
N ALA A 121 16.56 4.85 -23.91
CA ALA A 121 16.93 5.61 -25.10
C ALA A 121 15.77 6.49 -25.60
N GLY A 122 14.53 6.02 -25.48
CA GLY A 122 13.34 6.84 -25.75
C GLY A 122 13.20 7.99 -24.75
N VAL A 123 13.47 7.74 -23.46
CA VAL A 123 13.47 8.79 -22.42
C VAL A 123 14.54 9.83 -22.74
N ARG A 124 15.79 9.43 -22.97
CA ARG A 124 16.90 10.34 -23.32
C ARG A 124 16.62 11.15 -24.59
N LEU A 125 15.98 10.55 -25.59
CA LEU A 125 15.57 11.26 -26.81
C LEU A 125 14.62 12.40 -26.46
N VAL A 126 13.57 12.15 -25.67
CA VAL A 126 12.62 13.20 -25.27
C VAL A 126 13.32 14.28 -24.45
N LEU A 127 14.14 13.90 -23.47
CA LEU A 127 14.86 14.85 -22.63
C LEU A 127 15.86 15.71 -23.42
N SER A 128 16.37 15.23 -24.56
CA SER A 128 17.28 16.00 -25.42
C SER A 128 16.64 17.22 -26.10
N TYR A 129 15.30 17.31 -26.16
CA TYR A 129 14.61 18.50 -26.69
C TYR A 129 14.45 19.54 -25.58
N GLU A 130 15.23 20.62 -25.60
CA GLU A 130 15.22 21.64 -24.53
C GLU A 130 13.88 22.38 -24.40
N ASP A 131 13.20 22.64 -25.52
CA ASP A 131 11.94 23.38 -25.57
C ASP A 131 10.71 22.57 -25.12
N TRP A 132 10.86 21.27 -24.87
CA TRP A 132 9.73 20.39 -24.53
C TRP A 132 9.07 20.79 -23.21
N ARG A 133 7.73 20.96 -23.26
CA ARG A 133 6.85 21.34 -22.15
C ARG A 133 5.90 20.20 -21.75
N PRO A 134 6.18 19.44 -20.68
CA PRO A 134 5.40 18.26 -20.32
C PRO A 134 3.96 18.62 -19.93
N ARG A 135 2.96 17.82 -20.35
CA ARG A 135 1.55 18.01 -19.95
C ARG A 135 1.18 17.40 -18.60
N ALA A 136 1.71 16.22 -18.32
CA ALA A 136 1.31 15.41 -17.17
C ALA A 136 2.54 14.95 -16.38
N HIS A 137 3.25 15.89 -15.74
CA HIS A 137 4.37 15.58 -14.85
C HIS A 137 4.01 14.47 -13.84
N HIS A 138 2.74 14.43 -13.39
CA HIS A 138 2.23 13.44 -12.44
C HIS A 138 2.23 12.01 -12.97
N GLN A 139 1.96 11.80 -14.26
CA GLN A 139 1.85 10.46 -14.81
C GLN A 139 3.23 9.89 -15.15
N PHE A 140 4.14 10.69 -15.68
CA PHE A 140 5.47 10.21 -16.08
C PHE A 140 6.30 9.75 -14.87
N ILE A 141 6.38 10.57 -13.83
CA ILE A 141 7.16 10.26 -12.63
C ILE A 141 6.59 9.01 -11.94
N LEU A 142 5.27 8.93 -11.81
CA LEU A 142 4.61 7.79 -11.18
C LEU A 142 4.80 6.49 -11.98
N VAL A 143 4.66 6.54 -13.31
CA VAL A 143 4.87 5.37 -14.17
C VAL A 143 6.34 4.92 -14.11
N ALA A 144 7.29 5.86 -14.15
CA ALA A 144 8.72 5.54 -14.00
C ALA A 144 9.01 4.79 -12.69
N CYS A 145 8.45 5.29 -11.58
CA CYS A 145 8.58 4.64 -10.28
C CYS A 145 7.83 3.30 -10.22
N ARG A 146 6.74 3.13 -10.99
CA ARG A 146 6.06 1.84 -11.13
C ARG A 146 6.89 0.78 -11.84
N CYS A 147 7.69 1.19 -12.81
CA CYS A 147 8.58 0.30 -13.53
C CYS A 147 9.77 -0.19 -12.68
N ASN A 148 10.05 0.45 -11.54
CA ASN A 148 11.18 0.17 -10.64
C ASN A 148 12.54 0.15 -11.36
N LYS A 149 12.81 1.16 -12.18
CA LYS A 149 14.03 1.24 -13.01
C LYS A 149 14.80 2.50 -12.70
N VAL A 150 15.83 2.33 -11.88
CA VAL A 150 16.62 3.45 -11.34
C VAL A 150 17.22 4.30 -12.44
N ASP A 151 17.75 3.69 -13.51
CA ASP A 151 18.38 4.45 -14.60
C ASP A 151 17.40 5.47 -15.22
N ILE A 152 16.16 5.06 -15.45
CA ILE A 152 15.11 5.95 -15.98
C ILE A 152 14.78 7.05 -14.96
N ILE A 153 14.68 6.69 -13.69
CA ILE A 153 14.38 7.65 -12.61
C ILE A 153 15.51 8.68 -12.49
N GLN A 154 16.77 8.25 -12.59
CA GLN A 154 17.94 9.14 -12.53
C GLN A 154 17.99 10.09 -13.73
N GLU A 155 17.67 9.62 -14.94
CA GLU A 155 17.56 10.48 -16.12
C GLU A 155 16.46 11.54 -15.94
N LEU A 156 15.28 11.13 -15.44
CA LEU A 156 14.20 12.07 -15.14
C LEU A 156 14.59 13.06 -14.02
N LEU A 157 15.29 12.60 -12.99
CA LEU A 157 15.79 13.46 -11.91
C LEU A 157 16.89 14.41 -12.39
N GLY A 158 17.67 14.04 -13.41
CA GLY A 158 18.68 14.91 -14.01
C GLY A 158 18.09 16.11 -14.76
N ASP A 159 16.85 15.99 -15.24
CA ASP A 159 16.19 17.06 -15.99
C ASP A 159 15.55 18.12 -15.06
N LYS A 160 15.96 19.38 -15.24
CA LYS A 160 15.47 20.53 -14.45
C LYS A 160 13.96 20.70 -14.54
N ARG A 161 13.34 20.35 -15.68
CA ARG A 161 11.88 20.47 -15.91
C ARG A 161 11.09 19.47 -15.09
N MET A 162 11.71 18.35 -14.75
CA MET A 162 11.10 17.30 -13.92
C MET A 162 11.41 17.49 -12.44
N ARG A 163 12.57 18.08 -12.09
CA ARG A 163 13.00 18.40 -10.71
C ARG A 163 12.31 19.60 -10.05
N GLY A 164 11.66 20.47 -10.82
CA GLY A 164 11.15 21.75 -10.33
C GLY A 164 10.12 21.65 -9.19
N VAL A 165 9.97 22.74 -8.41
CA VAL A 165 9.05 22.84 -7.25
C VAL A 165 7.61 22.52 -7.64
N ALA A 166 7.20 22.85 -8.86
CA ALA A 166 5.87 22.53 -9.39
C ALA A 166 5.56 21.02 -9.39
N ASN A 167 6.59 20.17 -9.37
CA ASN A 167 6.47 18.71 -9.39
C ASN A 167 6.65 18.04 -8.03
N GLN A 168 6.81 18.80 -6.94
CA GLN A 168 7.02 18.23 -5.60
C GLN A 168 5.89 17.28 -5.18
N LYS A 169 4.63 17.63 -5.45
CA LYS A 169 3.48 16.78 -5.13
C LYS A 169 3.56 15.42 -5.84
N GLN A 170 4.05 15.44 -7.07
CA GLN A 170 4.19 14.28 -7.94
C GLN A 170 5.33 13.38 -7.47
N TRP A 171 6.47 13.95 -7.06
CA TRP A 171 7.56 13.21 -6.44
C TRP A 171 7.17 12.60 -5.10
N ILE A 172 6.39 13.30 -4.27
CA ILE A 172 5.83 12.73 -3.02
C ILE A 172 4.93 11.54 -3.36
N ALA A 173 4.00 11.68 -4.30
CA ALA A 173 3.10 10.60 -4.69
C ALA A 173 3.87 9.37 -5.21
N ALA A 174 4.91 9.60 -6.01
CA ALA A 174 5.76 8.55 -6.55
C ALA A 174 6.66 7.89 -5.50
N ALA A 175 7.16 8.65 -4.53
CA ALA A 175 7.89 8.12 -3.37
C ALA A 175 6.98 7.23 -2.50
N LEU A 176 5.75 7.69 -2.21
CA LEU A 176 4.76 6.90 -1.48
C LEU A 176 4.38 5.61 -2.20
N GLU A 177 4.17 5.68 -3.52
CA GLU A 177 3.92 4.49 -4.34
C GLU A 177 5.10 3.52 -4.31
N SER A 178 6.33 4.03 -4.32
CA SER A 178 7.54 3.22 -4.23
C SER A 178 7.65 2.54 -2.85
N ALA A 179 7.39 3.28 -1.77
CA ALA A 179 7.37 2.75 -0.41
C ALA A 179 6.30 1.66 -0.24
N ARG A 180 5.06 1.89 -0.68
CA ARG A 180 3.96 0.91 -0.58
C ARG A 180 4.24 -0.39 -1.31
N ASN A 181 4.91 -0.31 -2.46
CA ASN A 181 5.23 -1.45 -3.32
C ASN A 181 6.64 -2.02 -3.07
N MET A 182 7.33 -1.62 -1.99
CA MET A 182 8.68 -2.12 -1.63
C MET A 182 9.76 -1.88 -2.71
N ARG A 183 9.62 -0.81 -3.49
CA ARG A 183 10.55 -0.43 -4.57
C ARG A 183 11.71 0.40 -4.02
N MET A 184 12.57 -0.27 -3.25
CA MET A 184 13.63 0.35 -2.46
C MET A 184 14.59 1.20 -3.30
N GLU A 185 15.04 0.69 -4.45
CA GLU A 185 16.02 1.41 -5.27
C GLU A 185 15.42 2.69 -5.88
N SER A 186 14.17 2.62 -6.33
CA SER A 186 13.43 3.78 -6.83
C SER A 186 13.25 4.82 -5.75
N LEU A 187 12.89 4.39 -4.53
CA LEU A 187 12.70 5.29 -3.41
C LEU A 187 14.02 5.95 -2.98
N ARG A 188 15.11 5.18 -2.88
CA ARG A 188 16.45 5.70 -2.57
C ARG A 188 16.89 6.74 -3.59
N ALA A 189 16.65 6.50 -4.88
CA ALA A 189 16.95 7.47 -5.93
C ALA A 189 16.21 8.81 -5.71
N ILE A 190 14.92 8.76 -5.37
CA ILE A 190 14.10 9.96 -5.10
C ILE A 190 14.57 10.70 -3.85
N VAL A 191 14.79 9.97 -2.75
CA VAL A 191 15.23 10.55 -1.46
C VAL A 191 16.61 11.19 -1.59
N ASN A 192 17.58 10.48 -2.17
CA ASN A 192 18.95 10.99 -2.38
C ASN A 192 18.97 12.21 -3.29
N ALA A 193 18.02 12.31 -4.22
CA ALA A 193 17.92 13.46 -5.10
C ALA A 193 17.39 14.72 -4.40
N LYS A 194 16.90 14.66 -3.15
CA LYS A 194 16.35 15.81 -2.40
C LYS A 194 15.30 16.59 -3.18
N VAL A 195 14.40 15.86 -3.85
CA VAL A 195 13.28 16.45 -4.61
C VAL A 195 11.99 16.53 -3.79
N LEU A 196 11.96 15.86 -2.65
CA LEU A 196 10.90 15.97 -1.68
C LEU A 196 11.08 17.28 -0.91
N PRO A 197 9.98 17.97 -0.56
CA PRO A 197 10.09 19.16 0.27
C PRO A 197 10.62 18.77 1.66
N ASP A 198 11.40 19.66 2.27
CA ASP A 198 11.85 19.58 3.66
C ASP A 198 10.69 19.72 4.68
N ASN A 199 9.45 19.47 4.26
CA ASN A 199 8.28 19.58 5.10
C ASN A 199 7.83 18.22 5.61
N SER A 200 7.46 18.24 6.88
CA SER A 200 7.15 17.09 7.73
C SER A 200 6.07 16.12 7.21
N VAL A 201 5.28 16.54 6.22
CA VAL A 201 4.13 15.79 5.71
C VAL A 201 4.55 14.74 4.68
N GLY A 202 5.45 15.08 3.76
CA GLY A 202 5.88 14.18 2.69
C GLY A 202 6.75 13.04 3.21
N GLU A 203 7.83 13.38 3.92
CA GLU A 203 8.75 12.42 4.54
C GLU A 203 8.04 11.59 5.60
N GLY A 204 7.19 12.24 6.40
CA GLY A 204 6.36 11.59 7.39
C GLY A 204 5.49 10.46 6.82
N ALA A 205 4.82 10.71 5.70
CA ALA A 205 3.99 9.72 5.04
C ALA A 205 4.82 8.54 4.46
N ILE A 206 6.05 8.80 4.01
CA ILE A 206 6.96 7.76 3.51
C ILE A 206 7.38 6.84 4.66
N VAL A 207 7.81 7.39 5.79
CA VAL A 207 8.20 6.60 6.98
C VAL A 207 7.03 5.79 7.50
N MET A 208 5.83 6.38 7.61
CA MET A 208 4.63 5.64 8.02
C MET A 208 4.31 4.49 7.07
N SER A 209 4.44 4.68 5.74
CA SER A 209 4.21 3.63 4.77
C SER A 209 5.29 2.53 4.82
N ALA A 210 6.54 2.90 5.09
CA ALA A 210 7.65 1.96 5.30
C ALA A 210 7.38 1.08 6.54
N CYS A 211 6.92 1.71 7.63
CA CYS A 211 6.55 1.05 8.87
C CYS A 211 5.37 0.10 8.70
N ALA A 212 4.34 0.48 7.93
CA ALA A 212 3.21 -0.39 7.64
C ALA A 212 3.60 -1.69 6.90
N LYS A 213 4.73 -1.66 6.18
CA LYS A 213 5.26 -2.79 5.40
C LYS A 213 6.44 -3.50 6.07
N GLY A 214 6.89 -3.06 7.23
CA GLY A 214 8.02 -3.65 7.95
C GLY A 214 9.37 -3.44 7.26
N GLN A 215 9.55 -2.34 6.52
CA GLN A 215 10.79 -2.06 5.78
C GLN A 215 11.90 -1.50 6.69
N THR A 216 12.49 -2.36 7.50
CA THR A 216 13.51 -2.00 8.51
C THR A 216 14.68 -1.19 7.94
N GLY A 217 15.27 -1.62 6.82
CA GLY A 217 16.38 -0.92 6.18
C GLY A 217 16.03 0.48 5.69
N LEU A 218 14.81 0.67 5.15
CA LEU A 218 14.34 1.99 4.74
C LEU A 218 14.11 2.90 5.94
N VAL A 219 13.48 2.36 6.99
CA VAL A 219 13.21 3.12 8.21
C VAL A 219 14.53 3.56 8.84
N SER A 220 15.54 2.70 8.93
CA SER A 220 16.86 3.08 9.42
C SER A 220 17.53 4.18 8.60
N GLU A 221 17.44 4.13 7.27
CA GLU A 221 18.00 5.18 6.40
C GLU A 221 17.26 6.51 6.53
N LEU A 222 15.94 6.47 6.61
CA LEU A 222 15.12 7.68 6.77
C LEU A 222 15.29 8.33 8.15
N LEU A 223 15.49 7.52 9.20
CA LEU A 223 15.74 8.03 10.55
C LEU A 223 17.11 8.69 10.71
N ALA A 224 18.09 8.35 9.84
CA ALA A 224 19.39 9.00 9.82
C ALA A 224 19.30 10.50 9.49
N ASP A 225 18.19 10.96 8.90
CA ASP A 225 17.93 12.39 8.72
C ASP A 225 17.55 13.05 10.07
N PRO A 226 18.36 13.98 10.59
CA PRO A 226 18.08 14.66 11.85
C PRO A 226 16.85 15.57 11.78
N ASN A 227 16.43 16.00 10.59
CA ASN A 227 15.30 16.92 10.41
C ASN A 227 13.94 16.21 10.39
N MET A 228 13.92 14.88 10.44
CA MET A 228 12.70 14.09 10.41
C MET A 228 11.78 14.45 11.62
N PRO A 229 10.49 14.77 11.39
CA PRO A 229 9.57 15.25 12.43
C PRO A 229 9.20 14.17 13.46
N VAL A 230 9.49 14.45 14.73
CA VAL A 230 9.24 13.56 15.88
C VAL A 230 7.77 13.10 16.03
N LYS A 231 6.81 14.00 15.80
CA LYS A 231 5.37 13.66 15.88
C LYS A 231 4.96 12.57 14.89
N THR A 232 5.60 12.53 13.72
CA THR A 232 5.30 11.51 12.71
C THR A 232 5.91 10.16 13.06
N LEU A 233 7.00 10.15 13.82
CA LEU A 233 7.70 8.95 14.27
C LEU A 233 6.96 8.28 15.45
N GLY A 234 6.61 9.05 16.47
CA GLY A 234 5.99 8.54 17.69
C GLY A 234 4.52 8.10 17.50
N LEU A 235 3.60 9.06 17.47
CA LEU A 235 2.15 8.80 17.36
C LEU A 235 1.73 8.13 16.03
N GLY A 236 2.55 8.25 14.97
CA GLY A 236 2.29 7.70 13.65
C GLY A 236 3.02 6.39 13.36
N ALA A 237 4.34 6.46 13.17
CA ALA A 237 5.14 5.34 12.67
C ALA A 237 5.22 4.15 13.65
N LEU A 238 5.49 4.40 14.94
CA LEU A 238 5.55 3.34 15.96
C LEU A 238 4.18 2.67 16.14
N HIS A 239 3.10 3.46 16.21
CA HIS A 239 1.73 2.94 16.27
C HIS A 239 1.40 2.04 15.07
N ILE A 240 1.73 2.47 13.85
CA ILE A 240 1.48 1.69 12.63
C ILE A 240 2.30 0.39 12.64
N ALA A 241 3.59 0.45 12.98
CA ALA A 241 4.44 -0.73 13.05
C ALA A 241 3.90 -1.76 14.06
N ALA A 242 3.48 -1.29 15.24
CA ALA A 242 2.89 -2.11 16.30
C ALA A 242 1.54 -2.72 15.89
N SER A 243 0.66 -1.96 15.24
CA SER A 243 -0.62 -2.45 14.73
C SER A 243 -0.48 -3.54 13.65
N LYS A 244 0.70 -3.65 13.03
CA LYS A 244 1.04 -4.63 12.00
C LYS A 244 1.99 -5.72 12.50
N GLY A 245 2.43 -5.67 13.75
CA GLY A 245 3.33 -6.66 14.34
C GLY A 245 4.78 -6.61 13.84
N HIS A 246 5.23 -5.49 13.26
CA HIS A 246 6.57 -5.36 12.68
C HIS A 246 7.63 -5.06 13.75
N VAL A 247 7.96 -6.05 14.59
CA VAL A 247 8.84 -5.92 15.78
C VAL A 247 10.19 -5.29 15.47
N GLU A 248 10.87 -5.75 14.42
CA GLU A 248 12.20 -5.22 14.09
C GLU A 248 12.14 -3.74 13.67
N THR A 249 11.06 -3.35 12.99
CA THR A 249 10.84 -1.93 12.67
C THR A 249 10.54 -1.11 13.92
N MET A 250 9.79 -1.68 14.87
CA MET A 250 9.54 -1.05 16.17
C MET A 250 10.82 -0.86 16.97
N ARG A 251 11.72 -1.85 17.00
CA ARG A 251 13.02 -1.74 17.69
C ARG A 251 13.84 -0.57 17.16
N ILE A 252 14.00 -0.49 15.84
CA ILE A 252 14.69 0.62 15.18
C ILE A 252 14.07 1.97 15.56
N LEU A 253 12.74 2.05 15.60
CA LEU A 253 12.04 3.27 16.03
C LEU A 253 12.27 3.58 17.52
N LEU A 254 12.16 2.58 18.41
CA LEU A 254 12.33 2.74 19.86
C LEU A 254 13.78 3.01 20.29
N ASP A 255 14.75 2.72 19.43
CA ASP A 255 16.16 3.08 19.61
C ASP A 255 16.47 4.52 19.16
N ASP A 256 15.56 5.16 18.43
CA ASP A 256 15.69 6.57 18.06
C ASP A 256 15.38 7.47 19.27
N ALA A 257 16.37 8.29 19.67
CA ALA A 257 16.28 9.16 20.85
C ALA A 257 15.12 10.18 20.79
N ARG A 258 14.54 10.42 19.61
CA ARG A 258 13.38 11.31 19.45
C ARG A 258 12.08 10.64 19.89
N ILE A 259 12.00 9.32 19.89
CA ILE A 259 10.80 8.57 20.28
C ILE A 259 10.83 8.29 21.77
N ARG A 260 9.75 8.65 22.46
CA ARG A 260 9.61 8.39 23.89
C ARG A 260 8.63 7.24 24.12
N PRO A 261 9.09 6.09 24.66
CA PRO A 261 8.21 4.95 24.94
C PRO A 261 6.97 5.33 25.76
N GLU A 262 7.10 6.29 26.68
CA GLU A 262 6.02 6.70 27.58
C GLU A 262 5.04 7.75 27.02
N SER A 263 5.34 8.42 25.92
CA SER A 263 4.35 9.32 25.28
C SER A 263 3.82 8.73 23.99
N ASP A 264 4.66 8.00 23.27
CA ASP A 264 4.37 7.46 21.94
C ASP A 264 4.03 5.97 21.99
N GLY A 265 4.57 5.24 22.97
CA GLY A 265 4.41 3.79 23.07
C GLY A 265 3.04 3.35 23.59
N TRP A 266 2.28 4.15 24.33
CA TRP A 266 0.97 3.73 24.86
C TRP A 266 -0.02 3.33 23.78
N LYS A 267 -0.15 4.16 22.73
CA LYS A 267 -1.03 3.86 21.60
C LYS A 267 -0.51 2.70 20.75
N ALA A 268 0.82 2.53 20.70
CA ALA A 268 1.44 1.40 20.03
C ALA A 268 1.15 0.10 20.78
N LEU A 269 1.23 0.12 22.11
CA LEU A 269 0.94 -1.01 22.98
C LEU A 269 -0.52 -1.45 22.86
N ASP A 270 -1.45 -0.52 22.90
CA ASP A 270 -2.88 -0.82 22.67
C ASP A 270 -3.08 -1.53 21.33
N SER A 271 -2.42 -1.05 20.29
CA SER A 271 -2.64 -1.54 18.93
C SER A 271 -1.97 -2.90 18.70
N ALA A 272 -0.81 -3.13 19.32
CA ALA A 272 -0.16 -4.45 19.33
C ALA A 272 -1.03 -5.47 20.09
N ALA A 273 -1.53 -5.08 21.27
CA ALA A 273 -2.36 -5.94 22.12
C ALA A 273 -3.72 -6.24 21.46
N VAL A 274 -4.43 -5.24 20.92
CA VAL A 274 -5.67 -5.42 20.14
C VAL A 274 -5.43 -6.24 18.88
N GLY A 275 -4.29 -6.06 18.22
CA GLY A 275 -3.93 -6.79 17.01
C GLY A 275 -3.47 -8.23 17.25
N GLY A 276 -3.31 -8.65 18.52
CA GLY A 276 -2.80 -9.98 18.89
C GLY A 276 -1.32 -10.20 18.57
N HIS A 277 -0.55 -9.12 18.38
CA HIS A 277 0.86 -9.20 18.00
C HIS A 277 1.75 -9.47 19.20
N LEU A 278 1.79 -10.73 19.65
CA LEU A 278 2.53 -11.20 20.84
C LEU A 278 3.93 -10.56 20.98
N LEU A 279 4.81 -10.76 20.00
CA LEU A 279 6.19 -10.29 20.08
C LEU A 279 6.30 -8.75 20.13
N ALA A 280 5.38 -8.04 19.48
CA ALA A 280 5.33 -6.58 19.52
C ALA A 280 4.86 -6.07 20.89
N THR A 281 3.86 -6.73 21.48
CA THR A 281 3.36 -6.42 22.82
C THR A 281 4.43 -6.63 23.87
N VAL A 282 5.13 -7.77 23.84
CA VAL A 282 6.23 -8.10 24.78
C VAL A 282 7.37 -7.09 24.68
N GLU A 283 7.82 -6.76 23.46
CA GLU A 283 8.89 -5.76 23.28
C GLU A 283 8.50 -4.39 23.84
N LEU A 284 7.26 -3.94 23.61
CA LEU A 284 6.77 -2.65 24.14
C LEU A 284 6.67 -2.67 25.67
N LEU A 285 6.19 -3.77 26.25
CA LEU A 285 6.13 -3.94 27.71
C LEU A 285 7.53 -3.92 28.34
N GLU A 286 8.51 -4.61 27.76
CA GLU A 286 9.89 -4.59 28.25
C GLU A 286 10.48 -3.18 28.21
N ARG A 287 10.21 -2.42 27.15
CA ARG A 287 10.69 -1.04 26.99
C ARG A 287 10.06 -0.10 28.01
N MET A 288 8.76 -0.22 28.27
CA MET A 288 8.06 0.54 29.31
C MET A 288 8.44 0.11 30.73
N ARG A 289 8.75 -1.18 30.94
CA ARG A 289 9.29 -1.68 32.21
C ARG A 289 10.62 -1.03 32.53
N LYS A 290 11.51 -0.91 31.54
CA LYS A 290 12.80 -0.21 31.67
C LYS A 290 12.63 1.29 31.94
N SER A 291 11.55 1.91 31.46
CA SER A 291 11.30 3.35 31.70
C SER A 291 10.64 3.65 33.06
N GLY A 292 10.08 2.63 33.74
CA GLY A 292 9.47 2.76 35.07
C GLY A 292 7.93 2.72 35.09
N SER A 293 7.28 2.38 33.96
CA SER A 293 5.82 2.39 33.80
C SER A 293 5.18 1.00 33.70
N ALA A 294 5.85 -0.03 34.24
CA ALA A 294 5.51 -1.45 34.08
C ALA A 294 4.04 -1.79 34.40
N GLN A 295 3.53 -1.39 35.57
CA GLN A 295 2.17 -1.76 36.00
C GLN A 295 1.08 -1.11 35.14
N ALA A 296 1.27 0.16 34.77
CA ALA A 296 0.33 0.87 33.90
C ALA A 296 0.35 0.30 32.48
N ALA A 297 1.53 -0.07 31.97
CA ALA A 297 1.72 -0.75 30.68
C ALA A 297 0.96 -2.09 30.65
N ARG A 298 1.20 -2.94 31.64
CA ARG A 298 0.48 -4.21 31.81
C ARG A 298 -1.03 -4.01 31.84
N THR A 299 -1.50 -3.15 32.75
CA THR A 299 -2.94 -2.89 32.95
C THR A 299 -3.63 -2.50 31.64
N ARG A 300 -2.96 -1.66 30.85
CA ARG A 300 -3.50 -1.18 29.58
C ARG A 300 -3.46 -2.26 28.50
N ALA A 301 -2.33 -2.95 28.36
CA ALA A 301 -2.17 -4.03 27.39
C ALA A 301 -3.17 -5.17 27.64
N LEU A 302 -3.38 -5.55 28.90
CA LEU A 302 -4.29 -6.62 29.29
C LEU A 302 -5.74 -6.29 28.94
N ARG A 303 -6.21 -5.08 29.28
CA ARG A 303 -7.55 -4.60 28.89
C ARG A 303 -7.73 -4.48 27.37
N ALA A 304 -6.67 -4.14 26.65
CA ALA A 304 -6.69 -4.01 25.20
C ALA A 304 -6.74 -5.38 24.51
N ALA A 305 -5.97 -6.35 25.01
CA ALA A 305 -5.97 -7.73 24.52
C ALA A 305 -7.30 -8.44 24.84
N SER A 306 -7.88 -8.21 26.02
CA SER A 306 -9.16 -8.81 26.43
C SER A 306 -10.37 -8.31 25.63
N ALA A 307 -10.19 -7.33 24.72
CA ALA A 307 -11.26 -6.82 23.89
C ALA A 307 -11.46 -7.63 22.59
N TRP A 308 -10.48 -8.48 22.21
CA TRP A 308 -10.51 -9.18 20.94
C TRP A 308 -10.06 -10.66 21.05
N PRO A 309 -10.82 -11.61 20.47
CA PRO A 309 -10.50 -13.04 20.52
C PRO A 309 -9.14 -13.46 20.00
N ARG A 310 -8.66 -12.79 18.95
CA ARG A 310 -7.38 -13.14 18.31
C ARG A 310 -6.15 -12.74 19.12
N SER A 311 -6.35 -12.07 20.26
CA SER A 311 -5.28 -11.56 21.10
C SER A 311 -4.90 -12.48 22.27
N TYR A 312 -5.45 -13.70 22.34
CA TYR A 312 -5.23 -14.63 23.44
C TYR A 312 -3.73 -14.92 23.70
N LEU A 313 -2.89 -15.08 22.67
CA LEU A 313 -1.44 -15.28 22.86
C LEU A 313 -0.75 -14.06 23.48
N ALA A 314 -1.16 -12.86 23.06
CA ALA A 314 -0.63 -11.63 23.66
C ALA A 314 -1.09 -11.50 25.11
N MET A 315 -2.35 -11.86 25.41
CA MET A 315 -2.90 -11.89 26.76
C MET A 315 -2.17 -12.90 27.64
N GLU A 316 -1.95 -14.12 27.16
CA GLU A 316 -1.19 -15.18 27.82
C GLU A 316 0.20 -14.69 28.22
N ALA A 317 0.94 -14.09 27.29
CA ALA A 317 2.26 -13.56 27.59
C ALA A 317 2.26 -12.35 28.53
N ILE A 318 1.21 -11.54 28.54
CA ILE A 318 1.07 -10.44 29.51
C ILE A 318 0.90 -10.99 30.93
N LEU A 319 0.12 -12.08 31.06
CA LEU A 319 -0.15 -12.75 32.34
C LEU A 319 1.06 -13.58 32.81
N ASP A 320 1.71 -14.30 31.90
CA ASP A 320 2.93 -15.08 32.19
C ASP A 320 4.14 -14.19 32.53
N ALA A 321 4.14 -12.92 32.11
CA ALA A 321 5.20 -11.97 32.45
C ALA A 321 5.19 -11.53 33.93
N GLU A 322 4.21 -11.96 34.73
CA GLU A 322 4.19 -11.72 36.16
C GLU A 322 5.00 -12.77 36.91
N ASP A 323 5.95 -12.30 37.73
CA ASP A 323 6.47 -13.05 38.88
C ASP A 323 5.37 -13.17 39.95
N HIS A 324 4.25 -13.81 39.63
CA HIS A 324 3.30 -14.23 40.64
C HIS A 324 3.96 -15.32 41.46
N ARG A 325 4.16 -15.04 42.75
CA ARG A 325 4.40 -16.10 43.74
C ARG A 325 3.14 -16.97 43.79
N GLY A 326 3.00 -17.94 42.88
CA GLY A 326 1.94 -18.95 42.92
C GLY A 326 0.93 -18.98 41.78
N GLY A 327 1.04 -18.16 40.73
CA GLY A 327 0.19 -18.29 39.54
C GLY A 327 -1.27 -17.81 39.67
N GLU A 328 -1.59 -17.03 40.71
CA GLU A 328 -2.91 -16.39 40.89
C GLU A 328 -3.06 -15.12 40.05
N LEU A 329 -4.18 -15.01 39.34
CA LEU A 329 -4.57 -13.80 38.61
C LEU A 329 -4.98 -12.69 39.59
N ASP A 330 -4.53 -11.46 39.34
CA ASP A 330 -5.09 -10.29 40.04
C ASP A 330 -6.54 -10.02 39.60
N THR A 331 -7.24 -9.14 40.33
CA THR A 331 -8.64 -8.79 40.03
C THR A 331 -8.83 -8.34 38.58
N LEU A 332 -7.83 -7.65 38.01
CA LEU A 332 -7.84 -7.23 36.62
C LEU A 332 -7.71 -8.41 35.65
N GLY A 333 -6.82 -9.37 35.95
CA GLY A 333 -6.68 -10.62 35.21
C GLY A 333 -7.99 -11.40 35.16
N LEU A 334 -8.67 -11.53 36.31
CA LEU A 334 -9.98 -12.17 36.41
C LEU A 334 -11.05 -11.44 35.58
N GLU A 335 -11.16 -10.12 35.69
CA GLU A 335 -12.09 -9.31 34.87
C GLU A 335 -11.82 -9.46 33.36
N CYS A 336 -10.55 -9.51 32.96
CA CYS A 336 -10.17 -9.64 31.56
C CYS A 336 -10.43 -11.04 31.03
N MET A 337 -10.17 -12.09 31.81
CA MET A 337 -10.56 -13.46 31.48
C MET A 337 -12.09 -13.60 31.39
N ALA A 338 -12.83 -12.96 32.29
CA ALA A 338 -14.29 -12.95 32.25
C ALA A 338 -14.83 -12.38 30.93
N ARG A 339 -14.19 -11.33 30.41
CA ARG A 339 -14.53 -10.77 29.09
C ARG A 339 -14.24 -11.72 27.93
N VAL A 340 -13.17 -12.51 28.00
CA VAL A 340 -12.85 -13.52 26.99
C VAL A 340 -13.92 -14.61 26.95
N CYS A 341 -14.43 -15.02 28.11
CA CYS A 341 -15.48 -16.02 28.22
C CYS A 341 -16.88 -15.46 27.88
N GLY A 342 -17.14 -14.19 28.17
CA GLY A 342 -18.43 -13.52 27.93
C GLY A 342 -18.62 -12.92 26.53
N TRP A 343 -17.83 -13.31 25.53
CA TRP A 343 -18.04 -12.85 24.17
C TRP A 343 -19.30 -13.48 23.56
N ASP A 344 -20.35 -12.68 23.39
CA ASP A 344 -21.53 -12.99 22.58
C ASP A 344 -21.10 -13.27 21.14
N LEU A 345 -21.03 -14.54 20.78
CA LEU A 345 -20.62 -15.00 19.46
C LEU A 345 -21.64 -16.06 19.01
N ASP A 346 -22.52 -15.78 18.06
CA ASP A 346 -23.62 -16.68 17.70
C ASP A 346 -23.21 -18.05 17.07
N THR A 347 -21.92 -18.41 17.07
CA THR A 347 -21.37 -19.69 16.52
C THR A 347 -20.14 -20.18 17.32
N PRO A 348 -19.80 -21.49 17.32
CA PRO A 348 -18.52 -21.98 17.82
C PRO A 348 -17.40 -21.32 17.00
N ASP A 349 -16.79 -20.31 17.59
CA ASP A 349 -15.84 -19.46 16.91
C ASP A 349 -14.46 -20.13 17.01
N ILE A 350 -13.72 -20.22 15.89
CA ILE A 350 -12.31 -20.65 15.84
C ILE A 350 -11.48 -19.96 16.94
N SER A 351 -11.88 -18.76 17.32
CA SER A 351 -11.24 -17.98 18.36
C SER A 351 -11.45 -18.51 19.79
N ALA A 352 -12.58 -19.13 20.10
CA ALA A 352 -12.82 -19.78 21.39
C ALA A 352 -11.97 -21.05 21.53
N ILE A 353 -11.89 -21.84 20.46
CA ILE A 353 -11.00 -23.01 20.37
C ILE A 353 -9.53 -22.57 20.56
N GLN A 354 -9.13 -21.47 19.93
CA GLN A 354 -7.76 -20.95 20.08
C GLN A 354 -7.45 -20.45 21.50
N ALA A 355 -8.43 -19.90 22.21
CA ALA A 355 -8.28 -19.45 23.59
C ALA A 355 -8.49 -20.57 24.65
N SER A 356 -8.86 -21.79 24.26
CA SER A 356 -9.09 -22.95 25.16
C SER A 356 -7.87 -23.27 26.01
N GLY A 357 -6.69 -23.32 25.41
CA GLY A 357 -5.46 -23.56 26.17
C GLY A 357 -5.24 -22.51 27.28
N LEU A 358 -5.54 -21.25 26.99
CA LEU A 358 -5.40 -20.15 27.96
C LEU A 358 -6.40 -20.28 29.10
N VAL A 359 -7.68 -20.46 28.79
CA VAL A 359 -8.75 -20.59 29.79
C VAL A 359 -8.55 -21.83 30.65
N ARG A 360 -8.19 -22.97 30.04
CA ARG A 360 -7.91 -24.22 30.75
C ARG A 360 -6.74 -24.08 31.71
N ARG A 361 -5.59 -23.55 31.25
CA ARG A 361 -4.43 -23.29 32.11
C ARG A 361 -4.79 -22.48 33.35
N PHE A 362 -5.61 -21.44 33.20
CA PHE A 362 -6.01 -20.60 34.33
C PHE A 362 -7.08 -21.24 35.22
N ALA A 363 -7.99 -22.03 34.66
CA ALA A 363 -8.92 -22.85 35.43
C ALA A 363 -8.19 -23.92 36.27
N GLU A 364 -7.05 -24.41 35.81
CA GLU A 364 -6.17 -25.34 36.55
C GLU A 364 -5.30 -24.64 37.61
N SER A 365 -4.81 -23.42 37.33
CA SER A 365 -3.79 -22.75 38.16
C SER A 365 -4.34 -21.84 39.25
N ALA A 366 -5.44 -21.13 38.97
CA ALA A 366 -6.14 -20.37 40.01
C ALA A 366 -6.88 -21.41 40.86
N LEU A 367 -6.61 -21.47 42.17
CA LEU A 367 -7.35 -22.32 43.10
C LEU A 367 -8.85 -22.15 42.82
N SER A 368 -9.44 -23.20 42.23
CA SER A 368 -10.57 -23.22 41.29
C SER A 368 -11.81 -22.39 41.63
N GLN A 369 -11.97 -21.96 42.87
CA GLN A 369 -13.22 -21.41 43.39
C GLN A 369 -13.51 -20.01 42.84
N ASP A 370 -12.61 -19.03 42.99
CA ASP A 370 -12.93 -17.63 42.65
C ASP A 370 -13.18 -17.41 41.14
N PHE A 371 -12.42 -18.10 40.29
CA PHE A 371 -12.58 -18.00 38.83
C PHE A 371 -13.86 -18.68 38.33
N VAL A 372 -14.15 -19.87 38.87
CA VAL A 372 -15.38 -20.62 38.56
C VAL A 372 -16.61 -19.92 39.16
N ASP A 373 -16.51 -19.36 40.36
CA ASP A 373 -17.59 -18.62 41.01
C ASP A 373 -17.88 -17.28 40.30
N LEU A 374 -16.83 -16.60 39.79
CA LEU A 374 -16.99 -15.35 39.05
C LEU A 374 -17.68 -15.54 37.70
N LEU A 375 -17.30 -16.58 36.96
CA LEU A 375 -17.81 -16.83 35.62
C LEU A 375 -19.06 -17.69 35.58
N GLY A 376 -19.25 -18.52 36.59
CA GLY A 376 -20.51 -19.22 36.77
C GLY A 376 -20.87 -20.17 35.61
N PRO A 377 -22.13 -20.12 35.13
CA PRO A 377 -22.60 -20.94 34.01
C PRO A 377 -21.98 -20.52 32.66
N ASP A 378 -21.48 -19.28 32.55
CA ASP A 378 -20.90 -18.76 31.30
C ASP A 378 -19.60 -19.51 30.94
N LEU A 379 -18.84 -19.99 31.93
CA LEU A 379 -17.64 -20.79 31.69
C LEU A 379 -17.96 -22.19 31.17
N VAL A 380 -19.06 -22.80 31.63
CA VAL A 380 -19.54 -24.09 31.13
C VAL A 380 -20.04 -23.95 29.69
N LEU A 381 -20.87 -22.94 29.43
CA LEU A 381 -21.33 -22.62 28.07
C LEU A 381 -20.16 -22.35 27.13
N TRP A 382 -19.14 -21.63 27.60
CA TRP A 382 -17.93 -21.36 26.86
C TRP A 382 -17.15 -22.64 26.53
N ALA A 383 -16.96 -23.53 27.50
CA ALA A 383 -16.23 -24.78 27.31
C ALA A 383 -16.91 -25.71 26.30
N ILE A 384 -18.25 -25.77 26.30
CA ILE A 384 -19.04 -26.47 25.27
C ILE A 384 -18.79 -25.86 23.90
N ARG A 385 -18.87 -24.53 23.78
CA ARG A 385 -18.68 -23.82 22.50
C ARG A 385 -17.25 -23.90 21.97
N ALA A 386 -16.27 -24.02 22.84
CA ALA A 386 -14.86 -24.19 22.50
C ALA A 386 -14.50 -25.67 22.19
N GLU A 387 -15.47 -26.59 22.30
CA GLU A 387 -15.26 -28.04 22.17
C GLU A 387 -14.15 -28.56 23.11
N ASP A 388 -13.99 -27.91 24.28
CA ASP A 388 -12.93 -28.20 25.23
C ASP A 388 -13.39 -29.25 26.26
N VAL A 389 -13.27 -30.52 25.87
CA VAL A 389 -13.64 -31.67 26.72
C VAL A 389 -12.84 -31.70 28.02
N GLU A 390 -11.56 -31.34 27.99
CA GLU A 390 -10.70 -31.35 29.17
C GLU A 390 -11.14 -30.28 30.18
N LEU A 391 -11.46 -29.07 29.71
CA LEU A 391 -12.02 -28.02 30.56
C LEU A 391 -13.39 -28.43 31.12
N LEU A 392 -14.25 -29.05 30.33
CA LEU A 392 -15.54 -29.58 30.82
C LEU A 392 -15.36 -30.63 31.93
N GLN A 393 -14.44 -31.56 31.74
CA GLN A 393 -14.11 -32.56 32.76
C GLN A 393 -13.59 -31.92 34.04
N LEU A 394 -12.75 -30.89 33.92
CA LEU A 394 -12.24 -30.14 35.06
C LEU A 394 -13.36 -29.43 35.82
N LEU A 395 -14.27 -28.74 35.11
CA LEU A 395 -15.41 -28.04 35.72
C LEU A 395 -16.39 -29.01 36.41
N LEU A 396 -16.65 -30.17 35.79
CA LEU A 396 -17.47 -31.24 36.36
C LEU A 396 -16.86 -31.84 37.64
N ALA A 397 -15.53 -32.02 37.66
CA ALA A 397 -14.82 -32.55 38.83
C ALA A 397 -14.84 -31.61 40.04
N HIS A 398 -15.03 -30.31 39.81
CA HIS A 398 -15.05 -29.28 40.85
C HIS A 398 -16.45 -28.96 41.41
N ASP A 399 -17.46 -29.81 41.17
CA ASP A 399 -18.86 -29.60 41.58
C ASP A 399 -19.48 -28.29 41.08
N ALA A 400 -18.83 -27.60 40.12
CA ALA A 400 -19.33 -26.38 39.52
C ALA A 400 -20.75 -26.60 38.95
N VAL A 401 -21.00 -27.77 38.39
CA VAL A 401 -22.28 -28.13 37.76
C VAL A 401 -23.44 -28.24 38.75
N GLN A 402 -23.22 -28.45 40.06
CA GLN A 402 -24.32 -28.44 41.05
C GLN A 402 -24.90 -27.04 41.33
N LEU A 403 -24.19 -25.96 40.94
CA LEU A 403 -24.63 -24.57 41.14
C LEU A 403 -25.49 -24.01 39.99
N TYR A 404 -25.57 -24.69 38.84
CA TYR A 404 -26.12 -24.09 37.62
C TYR A 404 -27.39 -24.81 37.18
N GLY A 405 -28.54 -24.15 37.39
CA GLY A 405 -29.89 -24.66 37.08
C GLY A 405 -30.15 -24.92 35.58
N ARG A 406 -31.44 -25.02 35.24
CA ARG A 406 -31.97 -25.53 33.94
C ARG A 406 -31.24 -25.07 32.67
N ASP A 407 -30.70 -23.84 32.64
CA ASP A 407 -30.05 -23.28 31.45
C ASP A 407 -28.75 -24.02 31.04
N ALA A 408 -27.98 -24.55 32.00
CA ALA A 408 -26.78 -25.35 31.71
C ALA A 408 -27.15 -26.77 31.24
N GLU A 409 -28.19 -27.37 31.84
CA GLU A 409 -28.74 -28.67 31.43
C GLU A 409 -29.36 -28.62 30.02
N ASP A 410 -30.07 -27.53 29.69
CA ASP A 410 -30.66 -27.29 28.37
C ASP A 410 -29.56 -27.08 27.30
N ALA A 411 -28.49 -26.35 27.63
CA ALA A 411 -27.35 -26.16 26.73
C ALA A 411 -26.54 -27.45 26.48
N LEU A 412 -26.29 -28.24 27.53
CA LEU A 412 -25.68 -29.57 27.41
C LEU A 412 -26.56 -30.51 26.57
N SER A 413 -27.88 -30.47 26.78
CA SER A 413 -28.84 -31.27 26.01
C SER A 413 -28.87 -30.87 24.53
N SER A 414 -28.80 -29.56 24.23
CA SER A 414 -28.73 -29.03 22.87
C SER A 414 -27.41 -29.37 22.17
N ALA A 415 -26.29 -29.32 22.88
CA ALA A 415 -24.98 -29.68 22.34
C ALA A 415 -24.94 -31.18 21.97
N CYS A 416 -25.37 -32.05 22.88
CA CYS A 416 -25.50 -33.49 22.63
C CYS A 416 -26.44 -33.81 21.45
N ALA A 417 -27.53 -33.04 21.28
CA ALA A 417 -28.45 -33.20 20.15
C ALA A 417 -27.79 -32.82 18.80
N SER A 418 -26.88 -31.84 18.79
CA SER A 418 -26.18 -31.43 17.57
C SER A 418 -25.12 -32.43 17.09
N GLU A 419 -24.46 -33.15 18.00
CA GLU A 419 -23.56 -34.26 17.64
C GLU A 419 -24.31 -35.42 16.99
N THR A 420 -25.52 -35.75 17.48
CA THR A 420 -26.35 -36.82 16.86
C THR A 420 -26.77 -36.53 15.42
N THR A 421 -26.74 -35.27 14.97
CA THR A 421 -27.00 -34.93 13.56
C THR A 421 -25.77 -35.03 12.64
N TYR A 422 -24.54 -35.08 13.18
CA TYR A 422 -23.32 -35.22 12.37
C TYR A 422 -22.75 -36.64 12.40
N THR A 423 -22.95 -37.42 13.46
CA THR A 423 -22.43 -38.80 13.57
C THR A 423 -23.22 -39.84 12.78
N GLU A 424 -24.35 -39.50 12.16
CA GLU A 424 -25.03 -40.40 11.21
C GLU A 424 -24.56 -40.27 9.76
N SER A 425 -23.60 -39.38 9.45
CA SER A 425 -23.19 -39.15 8.05
C SER A 425 -21.78 -39.53 7.63
N GLU A 426 -20.78 -39.77 8.50
CA GLU A 426 -19.49 -40.31 8.01
C GLU A 426 -18.61 -40.95 9.10
N TYR A 427 -18.40 -42.27 8.93
CA TYR A 427 -17.40 -43.16 9.54
C TYR A 427 -17.50 -43.56 11.03
N GLY A 428 -18.20 -44.68 11.27
CA GLY A 428 -17.63 -46.00 11.64
C GLY A 428 -16.72 -46.11 12.87
#